data_AF-A0A2S3ZMW0-F1
#
_entry.id   AF-A0A2S3ZMW0-F1
#
_cell.length_a   1.000
_cell.length_b   1.000
_cell.length_c   1.000
_cell.angle_alpha   90.00
_cell.angle_beta   90.00
_cell.angle_gamma   90.00
#
_symmetry.space_group_name_H-M   'P 1'
#
loop_
_entity.id
_entity.type
_entity.pdbx_description
1 polymer ?
#
loop_
_entity_poly.entity_id
_entity_poly.type
_entity_poly.pdbx_seq_one_letter_code
_entity_poly.pdbx_strand_id
1 'polypeptide(L)' 'MAQDGSGSADADEAVWLAQGIPAPARRALVAAGILTVDDLRATDLDVLVRLHGMGPKALARLRPLREG' A
#
# COMPACT_ATOMS: atom_id res chain seq x y z
N MET A 1 -20.03 -1.59 19.22
CA MET A 1 -18.69 -2.07 18.83
C MET A 1 -18.01 -0.93 18.09
N ALA A 2 -17.35 -0.03 18.80
CA ALA A 2 -16.54 1.01 18.19
C ALA A 2 -15.15 0.41 17.97
N GLN A 3 -14.79 0.15 16.72
CA GLN A 3 -13.39 -0.07 16.41
C GLN A 3 -12.70 1.29 16.61
N ASP A 4 -11.80 1.35 17.58
CA ASP A 4 -10.74 2.33 17.64
C ASP A 4 -9.95 2.21 16.32
N GLY A 5 -10.35 3.02 15.34
CA GLY A 5 -9.80 2.96 13.99
C GLY A 5 -8.42 3.61 13.87
N SER A 6 -7.83 4.07 14.98
CA SER A 6 -6.57 4.82 14.92
C SER A 6 -5.34 3.93 15.12
N GLY A 7 -5.48 2.74 15.73
CA GLY A 7 -4.37 1.80 15.93
C GLY A 7 -4.03 0.93 14.71
N SER A 8 -5.02 0.57 13.88
CA SER A 8 -4.80 -0.34 12.74
C SER A 8 -4.02 0.33 11.61
N ALA A 9 -4.39 1.54 11.22
CA ALA A 9 -3.83 2.20 10.04
C ALA A 9 -2.30 2.40 10.14
N ASP A 10 -1.76 2.66 11.33
CA ASP A 10 -0.31 2.80 11.53
C ASP A 10 0.41 1.44 11.38
N ALA A 11 -0.18 0.36 11.92
CA ALA A 11 0.32 -1.00 11.73
C ALA A 11 0.21 -1.48 10.28
N ASP A 12 -0.87 -1.10 9.58
CA ASP A 12 -1.11 -1.40 8.18
C ASP A 12 -0.13 -0.63 7.27
N GLU A 13 0.21 0.62 7.61
CA GLU A 13 1.27 1.37 6.93
C GLU A 13 2.66 0.79 7.21
N ALA A 14 2.89 0.15 8.35
CA ALA A 14 4.20 -0.37 8.76
C ALA A 14 4.74 -1.44 7.78
N VAL A 15 3.87 -2.29 7.22
CA VAL A 15 4.21 -3.27 6.18
C VAL A 15 4.88 -2.59 5.00
N TRP A 16 4.30 -1.48 4.54
CA TRP A 16 4.80 -0.72 3.40
C TRP A 16 5.99 0.17 3.74
N LEU A 17 6.06 0.66 4.98
CA LEU A 17 7.20 1.42 5.49
C LEU A 17 8.47 0.55 5.49
N ALA A 18 8.38 -0.70 5.91
CA ALA A 18 9.49 -1.65 5.89
C ALA A 18 10.05 -1.89 4.48
N GLN A 19 9.20 -1.74 3.44
CA GLN A 19 9.59 -1.85 2.03
C GLN A 19 10.11 -0.53 1.43
N GLY A 20 10.21 0.53 2.23
CA GLY A 20 10.66 1.85 1.79
C GLY A 20 9.64 2.59 0.91
N ILE A 21 8.36 2.23 0.99
CA ILE A 21 7.29 2.94 0.28
C ILE A 21 7.05 4.30 0.96
N PRO A 22 6.96 5.42 0.20
CA PRO A 22 6.77 6.74 0.77
C PRO A 22 5.36 6.92 1.37
N ALA A 23 5.25 7.73 2.42
CA ALA A 23 3.99 7.99 3.15
C ALA A 23 2.73 8.22 2.30
N PRO A 24 2.72 9.05 1.23
CA PRO A 24 1.52 9.22 0.41
C PRO A 24 1.06 7.93 -0.28
N ALA A 25 2.00 7.08 -0.72
CA ALA A 25 1.66 5.81 -1.35
C ALA A 25 1.19 4.77 -0.33
N ARG A 26 1.77 4.73 0.87
CA ARG A 26 1.32 3.82 1.94
C ARG A 26 -0.12 4.09 2.35
N ARG A 27 -0.44 5.37 2.59
CA ARG A 27 -1.82 5.80 2.88
C ARG A 27 -2.79 5.42 1.78
N ALA A 28 -2.37 5.54 0.52
CA ALA A 28 -3.19 5.16 -0.62
C ALA A 28 -3.43 3.65 -0.70
N LEU A 29 -2.43 2.82 -0.38
CA LEU A 29 -2.55 1.37 -0.31
C LEU A 29 -3.50 0.96 0.81
N VAL A 30 -3.30 1.48 2.03
CA VAL A 30 -4.17 1.19 3.18
C VAL A 30 -5.61 1.66 2.91
N ALA A 31 -5.79 2.85 2.36
CA ALA A 31 -7.11 3.37 1.98
C ALA A 31 -7.79 2.56 0.86
N ALA A 32 -7.01 1.89 0.01
CA ALA A 32 -7.50 0.98 -1.02
C ALA A 32 -7.73 -0.46 -0.50
N GLY A 33 -7.48 -0.73 0.79
CA GLY A 33 -7.57 -2.06 1.38
C GLY A 33 -6.41 -3.00 1.03
N ILE A 34 -5.31 -2.46 0.51
CA ILE A 34 -4.11 -3.21 0.14
C ILE A 34 -3.18 -3.20 1.36
N LEU A 35 -3.36 -4.18 2.24
CA LEU A 35 -2.68 -4.23 3.54
C LEU A 35 -1.47 -5.17 3.50
N THR A 36 -1.44 -6.10 2.55
CA THR A 36 -0.39 -7.11 2.43
C THR A 36 0.18 -7.20 1.00
N VAL A 37 1.32 -7.88 0.85
CA VAL A 37 1.91 -8.18 -0.46
C VAL A 37 1.00 -9.08 -1.30
N ASP A 38 0.19 -9.93 -0.67
CA ASP A 38 -0.78 -10.77 -1.37
C ASP A 38 -1.90 -9.92 -1.99
N ASP A 39 -2.45 -8.96 -1.23
CA ASP A 39 -3.43 -7.99 -1.74
C ASP A 39 -2.85 -7.18 -2.92
N LEU A 40 -1.58 -6.80 -2.82
CA LEU A 40 -0.86 -6.09 -3.89
C LEU A 40 -0.73 -6.93 -5.17
N ARG A 41 -0.54 -8.25 -5.03
CA ARG A 41 -0.46 -9.19 -6.17
C ARG A 41 -1.82 -9.45 -6.78
N ALA A 42 -2.86 -9.54 -5.95
CA ALA A 42 -4.25 -9.66 -6.39
C ALA A 42 -4.75 -8.38 -7.07
N THR A 43 -4.14 -7.23 -6.76
CA THR A 43 -4.51 -5.94 -7.36
C THR A 43 -3.82 -5.71 -8.72
N ASP A 44 -4.60 -5.30 -9.70
CA ASP A 44 -4.11 -4.90 -11.02
C ASP A 44 -3.20 -3.67 -10.97
N LEU A 45 -2.17 -3.66 -11.83
CA LEU A 45 -1.24 -2.53 -11.91
C LEU A 45 -1.95 -1.23 -12.33
N ASP A 46 -2.95 -1.31 -13.20
CA ASP A 46 -3.78 -0.18 -13.62
C ASP A 46 -4.58 0.44 -12.47
N VAL A 47 -4.96 -0.35 -11.47
CA VAL A 47 -5.60 0.17 -10.25
C VAL A 47 -4.57 0.92 -9.41
N LEU A 48 -3.39 0.33 -9.23
CA LEU A 48 -2.30 0.91 -8.44
C LEU A 48 -1.83 2.26 -8.99
N VAL A 49 -1.67 2.41 -10.30
CA VAL A 49 -1.25 3.68 -10.93
C VAL A 49 -2.31 4.78 -10.79
N ARG A 50 -3.57 4.43 -10.57
CA ARG A 50 -4.68 5.38 -10.39
C ARG A 50 -4.85 5.83 -8.94
N LEU A 51 -4.18 5.19 -7.98
CA LEU A 51 -4.24 5.58 -6.58
C LEU A 51 -3.61 6.96 -6.37
N HIS A 52 -4.31 7.81 -5.62
CA HIS A 52 -3.81 9.15 -5.29
C HIS A 52 -2.56 9.04 -4.41
N GLY A 53 -1.42 9.55 -4.88
CA GLY A 53 -0.13 9.42 -4.19
C GLY A 53 0.79 8.32 -4.74
N MET A 54 0.34 7.54 -5.74
CA MET A 54 1.17 6.56 -6.43
C MET A 54 2.04 7.18 -7.53
N GLY A 55 3.15 7.78 -7.11
CA GLY A 55 4.18 8.30 -8.01
C GLY A 55 5.11 7.22 -8.58
N PRO A 56 5.94 7.56 -9.58
CA PRO A 56 6.86 6.63 -10.24
C PRO A 56 7.83 5.93 -9.27
N LYS A 57 8.25 6.62 -8.20
CA LYS A 57 9.09 6.03 -7.14
C LYS A 57 8.38 4.91 -6.38
N ALA A 58 7.10 5.08 -6.05
CA ALA A 58 6.34 4.06 -5.34
C ALA A 58 6.08 2.84 -6.25
N LEU A 59 5.68 3.08 -7.51
CA LEU A 59 5.51 2.03 -8.52
C LEU A 59 6.80 1.23 -8.78
N ALA A 60 7.97 1.89 -8.78
CA ALA A 60 9.26 1.21 -8.92
C ALA A 60 9.56 0.26 -7.74
N ARG A 61 9.04 0.55 -6.54
CA ARG A 61 9.19 -0.31 -5.36
C ARG A 61 8.14 -1.42 -5.29
N LEU A 62 6.91 -1.17 -5.73
CA LEU A 62 5.84 -2.17 -5.71
C LEU A 62 5.99 -3.26 -6.77
N ARG A 63 6.50 -2.92 -7.96
CA ARG A 63 6.69 -3.89 -9.06
C ARG A 63 7.44 -5.17 -8.64
N PRO A 64 8.66 -5.10 -8.07
CA PRO A 64 9.39 -6.31 -7.68
C PRO A 64 8.68 -7.12 -6.58
N LEU A 65 7.89 -6.49 -5.70
CA LEU A 65 7.13 -7.19 -4.66
C LEU A 65 5.97 -8.03 -5.23
N ARG A 66 5.48 -7.65 -6.41
CA ARG A 66 4.42 -8.37 -7.13
C ARG A 66 4.93 -9.60 -7.87
N GLU A 67 6.21 -9.59 -8.24
CA GLU A 67 6.85 -10.62 -9.09
C GLU A 67 7.57 -11.72 -8.28
N GLY A 68 7.85 -11.47 -7.00
CA GLY A 68 8.57 -12.41 -6.13
C GLY A 68 7.69 -13.40 -5.40
#